data_AF-A0A1V6P3F2-F1
#
_entry.id   AF-A0A1V6P3F2-F1
#
_cell.length_a   1.000
_cell.length_b   1.000
_cell.length_c   1.000
_cell.angle_alpha   90.00
_cell.angle_beta   90.00
_cell.angle_gamma   90.00
#
_symmetry.space_group_name_H-M   'P 1'
#
loop_
_entity.id
_entity.type
_entity.pdbx_description
1 polymer ?
#
loop_
_entity_poly.entity_id
_entity_poly.type
_entity_poly.pdbx_seq_one_letter_code
_entity_poly.pdbx_strand_id
1 'polypeptide(L)'
;MPLSHSVVLRLVASAFATISVGFGVNAILRPDHALTFFEFQPPTSLVDKQMVDSLMAIYGIREIFMGAAIYAASYFGTRSTLGWILIAASSVAFADGYVCWTHGQGQWNHWGYAPMIAVAGSVLLGAFDRVG
;
A
#
# COMPACT_ATOMS: atom_id res chain seq x y z
N MET A 1 -11.71 20.38 19.51
CA MET A 1 -11.10 19.21 20.19
C MET A 1 -9.59 19.32 20.00
N PRO A 2 -8.77 19.27 21.07
CA PRO A 2 -7.32 19.36 20.92
C PRO A 2 -6.80 18.08 20.27
N LEU A 3 -5.82 18.25 19.40
CA LEU A 3 -5.29 17.20 18.53
C LEU A 3 -4.57 16.13 19.38
N SER A 4 -5.21 14.99 19.62
CA SER A 4 -4.52 13.78 20.08
C SER A 4 -3.72 13.18 18.91
N HIS A 5 -2.60 13.83 18.58
CA HIS A 5 -1.63 13.35 17.61
C HIS A 5 -0.75 12.29 18.26
N SER A 6 -1.14 11.03 18.14
CA SER A 6 -0.19 9.95 18.42
C SER A 6 0.96 10.04 17.41
N VAL A 7 2.14 10.45 17.89
CA VAL A 7 3.37 10.49 17.08
C VAL A 7 3.65 9.12 16.49
N VAL A 8 3.38 8.05 17.25
CA VAL A 8 3.55 6.66 16.82
C VAL A 8 2.69 6.35 15.60
N LEU A 9 1.39 6.66 15.62
CA LEU A 9 0.51 6.39 14.47
C LEU A 9 0.91 7.19 13.23
N ARG A 10 1.41 8.42 13.43
CA ARG A 10 1.93 9.22 12.33
C ARG A 10 3.19 8.60 11.73
N LEU A 11 4.13 8.14 12.56
CA LEU A 11 5.35 7.46 12.10
C LEU A 11 5.02 6.16 11.35
N VAL A 12 4.06 5.38 11.86
CA VAL A 12 3.58 4.16 11.20
C VAL A 12 2.97 4.51 9.83
N ALA A 13 2.10 5.51 9.76
CA ALA A 13 1.53 5.96 8.49
C ALA A 13 2.60 6.45 7.51
N SER A 14 3.58 7.24 7.97
CA SER A 14 4.69 7.71 7.15
C SER A 14 5.59 6.55 6.66
N ALA A 15 5.75 5.49 7.45
CA ALA A 15 6.46 4.29 7.02
C ALA A 15 5.72 3.58 5.89
N PHE A 16 4.41 3.38 6.01
CA PHE A 16 3.60 2.82 4.92
C PHE A 16 3.62 3.70 3.67
N ALA A 17 3.51 5.02 3.83
CA ALA A 17 3.64 5.96 2.71
C ALA A 17 4.99 5.83 1.99
N THR A 18 6.08 5.77 2.75
CA THR A 18 7.44 5.58 2.20
C THR A 18 7.56 4.27 1.44
N ILE A 19 7.02 3.18 1.99
CA ILE A 19 7.05 1.86 1.36
C ILE A 19 6.29 1.88 0.03
N SER A 20 5.07 2.44 -0.02
CA SER A 20 4.31 2.58 -1.27
C SER A 20 5.05 3.40 -2.32
N VAL A 21 5.63 4.55 -1.96
CA VAL A 21 6.46 5.33 -2.89
C VAL A 21 7.66 4.50 -3.37
N GLY A 22 8.33 3.79 -2.47
CA GLY A 22 9.46 2.92 -2.79
C GLY A 22 9.10 1.80 -3.77
N PHE A 23 7.98 1.12 -3.53
CA PHE A 23 7.46 0.10 -4.45
C PHE A 23 7.08 0.69 -5.80
N GLY A 24 6.45 1.86 -5.83
CA GLY A 24 6.09 2.51 -7.09
C GLY A 24 7.30 2.94 -7.91
N VAL A 25 8.33 3.52 -7.27
CA VAL A 25 9.61 3.83 -7.92
C VAL A 25 10.29 2.56 -8.43
N ASN A 26 10.29 1.47 -7.64
CA ASN A 26 10.85 0.19 -8.06
C ASN A 26 10.09 -0.41 -9.26
N ALA A 27 8.76 -0.30 -9.31
CA ALA A 27 7.94 -0.77 -10.43
C ALA A 27 8.22 -0.02 -11.74
N ILE A 28 8.51 1.28 -11.66
CA ILE A 28 8.85 2.11 -12.82
C ILE A 28 10.28 1.82 -13.30
N LEU A 29 11.25 1.78 -12.39
CA LEU A 29 12.68 1.70 -12.75
C LEU A 29 13.21 0.28 -12.91
N ARG A 30 12.59 -0.70 -12.25
CA ARG A 30 13.03 -2.11 -12.19
C ARG A 30 11.81 -3.05 -12.22
N PRO A 31 10.99 -3.03 -13.31
CA PRO A 31 9.72 -3.76 -13.37
C PRO A 31 9.88 -5.27 -13.14
N ASP A 32 10.95 -5.89 -13.67
CA ASP A 32 11.23 -7.32 -13.43
C ASP A 32 11.44 -7.64 -11.94
N HIS A 33 12.12 -6.74 -11.22
CA HIS A 33 12.29 -6.88 -9.77
C HIS A 33 11.01 -6.56 -9.01
N ALA A 34 10.16 -5.65 -9.51
CA ALA A 34 8.88 -5.37 -8.88
C ALA A 34 7.90 -6.55 -9.00
N LEU A 35 7.92 -7.28 -10.12
CA LEU A 35 7.09 -8.47 -10.32
C LEU A 35 7.37 -9.58 -9.30
N THR A 36 8.59 -9.66 -8.74
CA THR A 36 8.91 -10.69 -7.74
C THR A 36 8.16 -10.49 -6.42
N PHE A 37 7.72 -9.27 -6.10
CA PHE A 37 6.87 -9.01 -4.93
C PHE A 37 5.47 -9.62 -5.10
N PHE A 38 4.99 -9.73 -6.34
CA PHE A 38 3.79 -10.47 -6.70
C PHE A 38 4.05 -11.98 -6.91
N GLU A 39 5.31 -12.41 -6.76
CA GLU A 39 5.80 -13.76 -7.06
C GLU A 39 5.54 -14.17 -8.53
N PHE A 40 5.42 -13.19 -9.42
CA PHE A 40 5.26 -13.39 -10.84
C PHE A 40 6.61 -13.43 -11.56
N GLN A 41 6.68 -14.24 -12.61
CA GLN A 41 7.86 -14.32 -13.46
C GLN A 41 7.72 -13.34 -14.63
N PRO A 42 8.77 -12.56 -14.95
CA PRO A 42 8.78 -11.71 -16.14
C PRO A 42 8.49 -12.50 -17.43
N PRO A 43 7.74 -11.94 -18.39
CA PRO A 43 7.53 -12.58 -19.68
C PRO A 43 8.85 -12.80 -20.43
N THR A 44 8.96 -13.93 -21.13
CA THR A 44 10.13 -14.24 -21.98
C THR A 44 10.04 -13.64 -23.37
N SER A 45 8.83 -13.40 -23.87
CA SER A 45 8.61 -12.75 -25.17
C SER A 45 8.83 -11.24 -25.05
N LEU A 46 9.47 -10.64 -26.06
CA LEU A 46 9.76 -9.20 -26.06
C LEU A 46 8.48 -8.36 -26.05
N VAL A 47 7.46 -8.79 -26.79
CA VAL A 47 6.18 -8.07 -26.93
C VAL A 47 5.42 -8.07 -25.60
N ASP A 48 5.32 -9.23 -24.95
CA ASP A 48 4.61 -9.32 -23.67
C ASP A 48 5.39 -8.57 -22.59
N LYS A 49 6.73 -8.62 -22.61
CA LYS A 49 7.56 -7.85 -21.68
C LYS A 49 7.33 -6.35 -21.83
N GLN A 50 7.27 -5.81 -23.04
CA GLN A 50 6.98 -4.39 -23.25
C GLN A 50 5.61 -3.99 -22.70
N MET A 51 4.60 -4.83 -22.90
CA MET A 51 3.26 -4.62 -22.35
C MET A 51 3.27 -4.65 -20.82
N VAL A 52 3.89 -5.67 -20.22
CA VAL A 52 3.98 -5.81 -18.76
C VAL A 52 4.79 -4.68 -18.13
N ASP A 53 5.94 -4.30 -18.69
CA ASP A 53 6.75 -3.19 -18.19
C ASP A 53 5.94 -1.86 -18.23
N SER A 54 5.11 -1.65 -19.26
CA SER A 54 4.20 -0.50 -19.34
C SER A 54 3.10 -0.54 -18.26
N LEU A 55 2.52 -1.71 -18.00
CA LEU A 55 1.56 -1.91 -16.92
C LEU A 55 2.19 -1.71 -15.54
N MET A 56 3.43 -2.17 -15.34
CA MET A 56 4.19 -1.97 -14.11
C MET A 56 4.49 -0.49 -13.86
N ALA A 57 4.77 0.30 -14.91
CA ALA A 57 4.90 1.75 -14.77
C ALA A 57 3.59 2.41 -14.34
N ILE A 58 2.45 2.02 -14.93
CA ILE A 58 1.11 2.52 -14.55
C ILE A 58 0.79 2.14 -13.10
N TYR A 59 1.06 0.90 -12.71
CA TYR A 59 0.94 0.43 -11.33
C TYR A 59 1.82 1.28 -10.39
N GLY A 60 3.08 1.50 -10.76
CA GLY A 60 4.02 2.26 -9.93
C GLY A 60 3.59 3.71 -9.70
N ILE A 61 2.99 4.37 -10.70
CA ILE A 61 2.40 5.70 -10.53
C ILE A 61 1.27 5.69 -9.50
N ARG A 62 0.43 4.64 -9.49
CA ARG A 62 -0.67 4.50 -8.52
C ARG A 62 -0.16 4.24 -7.11
N GLU A 63 0.90 3.45 -6.96
CA GLU A 63 1.59 3.24 -5.68
C GLU A 63 2.19 4.55 -5.13
N ILE A 64 2.83 5.35 -5.99
CA ILE A 64 3.35 6.67 -5.60
C ILE A 64 2.20 7.59 -5.18
N PHE A 65 1.08 7.60 -5.92
CA PHE A 65 -0.11 8.36 -5.55
C PHE A 65 -0.65 7.96 -4.17
N MET A 66 -0.76 6.65 -3.90
CA MET A 66 -1.21 6.16 -2.60
C MET A 66 -0.28 6.62 -1.47
N GLY A 67 1.04 6.52 -1.66
CA GLY A 67 2.01 7.04 -0.69
C GLY A 67 1.88 8.55 -0.47
N ALA A 68 1.72 9.33 -1.55
CA ALA A 68 1.49 10.77 -1.46
C ALA A 68 0.19 11.12 -0.73
N ALA A 69 -0.90 10.36 -0.96
CA ALA A 69 -2.17 10.54 -0.28
C ALA A 69 -2.07 10.26 1.22
N ILE A 70 -1.36 9.19 1.61
CA ILE A 70 -1.08 8.88 3.02
C ILE A 70 -0.26 10.01 3.65
N TYR A 71 0.78 10.52 2.99
CA TYR A 71 1.54 11.65 3.50
C TYR A 71 0.68 12.90 3.66
N ALA A 72 -0.09 13.27 2.64
CA ALA A 72 -0.95 14.45 2.70
C ALA A 72 -1.94 14.35 3.88
N ALA A 73 -2.57 13.19 4.07
CA ALA A 73 -3.47 12.97 5.19
C ALA A 73 -2.76 12.94 6.55
N SER A 74 -1.53 12.43 6.60
CA SER A 74 -0.72 12.36 7.83
C SER A 74 -0.27 13.73 8.34
N TYR A 75 0.06 14.65 7.42
CA TYR A 75 0.57 15.98 7.78
C TYR A 75 -0.51 17.07 7.80
N PHE A 76 -1.52 16.99 6.94
CA PHE A 76 -2.50 18.06 6.73
C PHE A 76 -3.96 17.62 6.98
N GLY A 77 -4.20 16.31 7.08
CA GLY A 77 -5.54 15.76 7.24
C GLY A 77 -5.99 15.62 8.70
N THR A 78 -7.19 15.07 8.86
CA THR A 78 -7.72 14.66 10.18
C THR A 78 -7.34 13.21 10.48
N ARG A 79 -7.44 12.80 11.76
CA ARG A 79 -7.29 11.38 12.15
C ARG A 79 -8.20 10.47 11.34
N SER A 80 -9.44 10.87 11.13
CA SER A 80 -10.43 10.10 10.37
C SER A 80 -10.03 9.97 8.91
N THR A 81 -9.59 11.07 8.28
CA THR A 81 -9.08 11.06 6.90
C THR A 81 -7.90 10.09 6.74
N LEU A 82 -6.91 10.16 7.64
CA LEU A 82 -5.78 9.24 7.60
C LEU A 82 -6.20 7.80 7.85
N GLY A 83 -7.10 7.57 8.81
CA GLY A 83 -7.64 6.25 9.12
C GLY A 83 -8.30 5.59 7.91
N TRP A 84 -9.20 6.31 7.24
CA TRP A 84 -9.86 5.80 6.03
C TRP A 84 -8.91 5.56 4.87
N ILE A 85 -7.91 6.42 4.68
CA ILE A 85 -6.90 6.21 3.64
C ILE A 85 -6.07 4.96 3.93
N LEU A 86 -5.73 4.67 5.20
CA LEU A 86 -5.05 3.42 5.55
C LEU A 86 -5.97 2.20 5.35
N ILE A 87 -7.26 2.26 5.68
CA ILE A 87 -8.21 1.17 5.37
C ILE A 87 -8.28 0.92 3.86
N ALA A 88 -8.33 1.99 3.05
CA ALA A 88 -8.31 1.87 1.60
C ALA A 88 -7.00 1.24 1.09
N ALA A 89 -5.85 1.68 1.59
CA ALA A 89 -4.54 1.11 1.26
C ALA A 89 -4.44 -0.39 1.65
N SER A 90 -4.96 -0.75 2.82
CA SER A 90 -5.08 -2.15 3.24
C SER A 90 -5.93 -2.97 2.29
N SER A 91 -6.99 -2.38 1.73
CA SER A 91 -7.88 -3.07 0.80
C SER A 91 -7.20 -3.32 -0.55
N VAL A 92 -6.37 -2.39 -1.02
CA VAL A 92 -5.50 -2.58 -2.19
C VAL A 92 -4.56 -3.76 -1.97
N ALA A 93 -3.82 -3.76 -0.85
CA ALA A 93 -2.91 -4.84 -0.50
C ALA A 93 -3.62 -6.21 -0.43
N PHE A 94 -4.81 -6.25 0.16
CA PHE A 94 -5.60 -7.47 0.20
C PHE A 94 -5.99 -7.96 -1.21
N ALA A 95 -6.46 -7.05 -2.07
CA ALA A 95 -6.84 -7.35 -3.44
C ALA A 95 -5.66 -7.83 -4.29
N ASP A 96 -4.48 -7.22 -4.14
CA ASP A 96 -3.24 -7.67 -4.80
C ASP A 96 -2.90 -9.11 -4.39
N GLY A 97 -2.94 -9.40 -3.09
CA GLY A 97 -2.75 -10.76 -2.58
C GLY A 97 -3.79 -11.76 -3.11
N TYR A 98 -5.04 -11.34 -3.27
CA TYR A 98 -6.07 -12.18 -3.89
C TYR A 98 -5.75 -12.50 -5.35
N VAL A 99 -5.33 -11.51 -6.15
CA VAL A 99 -4.92 -11.72 -7.54
C VAL A 99 -3.70 -12.64 -7.64
N CYS A 100 -2.69 -12.49 -6.78
CA CYS A 100 -1.58 -13.43 -6.72
C CYS A 100 -2.04 -14.84 -6.36
N TRP A 101 -2.95 -14.95 -5.38
CA TRP A 101 -3.50 -16.24 -4.95
C TRP A 101 -4.26 -16.97 -6.07
N THR A 102 -4.99 -16.26 -6.93
CA THR A 102 -5.63 -16.88 -8.10
C THR A 102 -4.64 -17.45 -9.11
N HIS A 103 -3.36 -17.07 -9.02
CA HIS A 103 -2.26 -17.58 -9.82
C HIS A 103 -1.32 -18.52 -9.04
N GLY A 104 -1.73 -18.98 -7.86
CA GLY A 104 -0.97 -19.91 -7.02
C GLY A 104 0.14 -19.26 -6.17
N GLN A 105 0.09 -17.94 -5.98
CA GLN A 105 1.13 -17.13 -5.33
C GLN A 105 0.57 -16.26 -4.18
N GLY A 106 1.40 -15.42 -3.56
CA GLY A 106 0.99 -14.19 -2.87
C GLY A 106 0.56 -14.33 -1.41
N GLN A 107 0.81 -15.48 -0.77
CA GLN A 107 0.27 -15.76 0.56
C GLN A 107 0.79 -14.80 1.63
N TRP A 108 2.08 -14.47 1.62
CA TRP A 108 2.67 -13.62 2.68
C TRP A 108 3.13 -12.26 2.18
N ASN A 109 3.51 -12.15 0.91
CA ASN A 109 4.00 -10.90 0.36
C ASN A 109 2.98 -9.77 0.43
N HIS A 110 1.67 -10.06 0.43
CA HIS A 110 0.61 -9.05 0.53
C HIS A 110 -0.25 -9.19 1.80
N TRP A 111 -0.71 -10.41 2.12
CA TRP A 111 -1.56 -10.62 3.29
C TRP A 111 -0.81 -10.57 4.62
N GLY A 112 0.53 -10.59 4.62
CA GLY A 112 1.32 -10.36 5.83
C GLY A 112 1.17 -8.93 6.36
N TYR A 113 1.06 -7.93 5.48
CA TYR A 113 1.02 -6.52 5.88
C TYR A 113 -0.34 -5.85 5.75
N ALA A 114 -1.26 -6.36 4.93
CA ALA A 114 -2.61 -5.80 4.83
C ALA A 114 -3.30 -5.67 6.21
N PRO A 115 -3.32 -6.70 7.10
CA PRO A 115 -3.93 -6.57 8.42
C PRO A 115 -3.25 -5.52 9.31
N MET A 116 -1.93 -5.32 9.17
CA MET A 116 -1.20 -4.31 9.94
C MET A 116 -1.66 -2.90 9.57
N ILE A 117 -1.86 -2.64 8.27
CA ILE A 117 -2.39 -1.37 7.77
C ILE A 117 -3.84 -1.18 8.25
N ALA A 118 -4.67 -2.23 8.16
CA ALA A 118 -6.06 -2.20 8.63
C ALA A 118 -6.17 -1.86 10.13
N VAL A 119 -5.31 -2.44 10.96
CA VAL A 119 -5.27 -2.15 12.41
C VAL A 119 -4.87 -0.70 12.65
N ALA A 120 -3.83 -0.19 11.99
CA ALA A 120 -3.42 1.20 12.12
C ALA A 120 -4.56 2.17 11.73
N GLY A 121 -5.27 1.88 10.63
CA GLY A 121 -6.45 2.63 10.19
C GLY A 121 -7.59 2.57 11.21
N SER A 122 -7.90 1.37 11.73
CA SER A 122 -8.98 1.16 12.70
C SER A 122 -8.74 1.87 14.03
N VAL A 123 -7.50 1.89 14.51
CA VAL A 123 -7.09 2.65 15.70
C VAL A 123 -7.26 4.16 15.48
N LEU A 124 -6.91 4.67 14.29
CA LEU A 124 -7.12 6.09 13.96
C LEU A 124 -8.60 6.46 13.87
N LEU A 125 -9.46 5.52 13.49
CA LEU A 125 -10.92 5.67 13.45
C LEU A 125 -11.59 5.52 14.83
N GLY A 126 -10.84 5.20 15.87
CA GLY A 126 -11.38 5.05 17.23
C GLY A 126 -12.18 3.76 17.44
N ALA A 127 -11.96 2.72 16.61
CA ALA A 127 -12.66 1.44 16.73
C ALA A 127 -12.44 0.73 18.09
N PHE A 128 -11.41 1.14 18.82
CA PHE A 128 -11.07 0.62 20.15
C PHE A 128 -11.15 1.68 21.25
N ASP A 129 -11.65 2.88 20.93
CA ASP A 129 -11.90 3.90 21.94
C ASP A 129 -13.07 3.42 22.80
N ARG A 130 -12.90 3.41 24.13
CA ARG A 130 -14.00 3.05 25.03
C ARG A 130 -15.14 4.05 24.84
N VAL A 131 -16.33 3.56 24.50
CA VAL A 131 -17.56 4.32 24.65
C VAL A 131 -17.79 4.47 26.16
N GLY A 132 -17.32 5.58 26.71
CA GLY A 132 -17.58 6.02 28.08
C GLY A 132 -18.63 7.11 28.09
#